data_AF-A0A922J902-F1
#
_entry.id   AF-A0A922J902-F1
#
_cell.length_a   1.000
_cell.length_b   1.000
_cell.length_c   1.000
_cell.angle_alpha   90.00
_cell.angle_beta   90.00
_cell.angle_gamma   90.00
#
_symmetry.space_group_name_H-M   'P 1'
#
loop_
_entity.id
_entity.type
_entity.pdbx_description
1 polymer ?
#
loop_
_entity_poly.entity_id
_entity_poly.type
_entity_poly.pdbx_seq_one_letter_code
_entity_poly.pdbx_strand_id
1 'polypeptide(L)'
;MIADAKDSNISKLELFDFPGGPQTFELAMKFCYGMNFEITSANVARLRCAAEYLEMTEDYREENLVERTEIYLNEVVVQSLEKSVEVLSTCEMLLPLAEVVGIPSRCVEAIAMNACKEQLVTGLSRLECESESTELKSVCLEWWVEDLSVLRIDFYHRVIYAMGRMGVRPDSIVASLLHYAQASLKGIGKCQIWNPARTQPTSGMVANDQKIIVETLVSLMPTEKGSSIPLSFLFGMLRMAIMLDATIACKLELERRIALRLEMVSLDDMLIPSVRNGDSLFDVDTIHRILVNFLQRIEEEENEDCGYESEGIGSPSHDSVLKVGRLIDAYLAEIAPDPFLSLQKFIAMIEILPEYARVIDDGIYRAIDIYLKVNITLSITYNRQFEFFQPKINLAIQIHPPSDI
;
A
#
# COMPACT_ATOMS: atom_id res chain seq x y z
N MET A 1 23.79 -10.03 -39.34
CA MET A 1 23.01 -9.03 -40.15
C MET A 1 23.56 -8.62 -41.54
N ILE A 2 24.85 -8.37 -41.80
CA ILE A 2 25.36 -8.01 -43.16
C ILE A 2 25.87 -9.23 -43.94
N ALA A 3 26.28 -10.30 -43.25
CA ALA A 3 26.84 -11.50 -43.87
C ALA A 3 25.86 -12.26 -44.78
N ASP A 4 24.55 -12.11 -44.56
CA ASP A 4 23.50 -12.78 -45.36
C ASP A 4 22.94 -11.91 -46.50
N ALA A 5 23.40 -10.66 -46.63
CA ALA A 5 22.95 -9.77 -47.68
C ALA A 5 23.60 -10.16 -49.02
N LYS A 6 22.81 -10.80 -49.89
CA LYS A 6 23.22 -11.23 -51.24
C LYS A 6 23.46 -10.08 -52.24
N ASP A 7 23.17 -8.83 -51.85
CA ASP A 7 23.37 -7.66 -52.70
C ASP A 7 24.66 -6.90 -52.32
N SER A 8 25.63 -6.94 -53.23
CA SER A 8 26.94 -6.31 -53.12
C SER A 8 26.93 -4.77 -53.21
N ASN A 9 25.76 -4.12 -53.10
CA ASN A 9 25.58 -2.67 -53.25
C ASN A 9 24.70 -2.03 -52.15
N ILE A 10 24.70 -2.57 -50.93
CA ILE A 10 24.02 -1.92 -49.79
C ILE A 10 24.95 -0.85 -49.21
N SER A 11 24.85 0.39 -49.72
CA SER A 11 25.58 1.56 -49.19
C SER A 11 24.86 2.26 -48.04
N LYS A 12 23.64 1.83 -47.71
CA LYS A 12 22.81 2.40 -46.64
C LYS A 12 22.12 1.28 -45.86
N LEU A 13 22.32 1.26 -44.55
CA LEU A 13 21.63 0.39 -43.60
C LEU A 13 20.77 1.28 -42.69
N GLU A 14 19.48 0.96 -42.59
CA GLU A 14 18.56 1.63 -41.67
C GLU A 14 18.28 0.70 -40.49
N LEU A 15 18.58 1.19 -39.28
CA LEU A 15 18.30 0.49 -38.03
C LEU A 15 17.09 1.17 -37.38
N PHE A 16 15.93 0.52 -37.48
CA PHE A 16 14.71 0.99 -36.84
C PHE A 16 14.69 0.56 -35.37
N ASP A 17 14.23 1.45 -34.49
CA ASP A 17 14.04 1.21 -33.05
C ASP A 17 15.27 0.62 -32.34
N PHE A 18 16.46 1.12 -32.68
CA PHE A 18 17.71 0.65 -32.08
C PHE A 18 17.68 0.78 -30.55
N PRO A 19 17.99 -0.29 -29.79
CA PRO A 19 17.87 -0.29 -28.34
C PRO A 19 18.78 0.76 -27.70
N GLY A 20 18.19 1.61 -26.86
CA GLY A 20 18.90 2.71 -26.22
C GLY A 20 19.20 3.91 -27.13
N GLY A 21 18.71 3.92 -28.37
CA GLY A 21 18.76 5.06 -29.26
C GLY A 21 20.13 5.36 -29.88
N PRO A 22 20.25 6.49 -30.58
CA PRO A 22 21.43 6.82 -31.39
C PRO A 22 22.70 7.00 -30.54
N GLN A 23 22.59 7.50 -29.30
CA GLN A 23 23.75 7.64 -28.42
C GLN A 23 24.35 6.28 -28.05
N THR A 24 23.51 5.26 -27.85
CA THR A 24 23.97 3.89 -27.56
C THR A 24 24.64 3.28 -28.79
N PHE A 25 24.09 3.54 -29.98
CA PHE A 25 24.72 3.12 -31.24
C PHE A 25 26.12 3.74 -31.41
N GLU A 26 26.27 5.03 -31.11
CA GLU A 26 27.58 5.71 -31.17
C GLU A 26 28.61 5.00 -30.26
N LEU A 27 28.22 4.59 -29.04
CA LEU A 27 29.11 3.86 -28.14
C LEU A 27 29.47 2.46 -28.68
N ALA A 28 28.50 1.73 -29.23
CA ALA A 28 28.76 0.45 -29.87
C ALA A 28 29.70 0.59 -31.08
N MET A 29 29.57 1.66 -31.87
CA MET A 29 30.49 1.94 -32.97
C MET A 29 31.88 2.36 -32.47
N LYS A 30 31.98 3.16 -31.40
CA LYS A 30 33.27 3.47 -30.76
C LYS A 30 33.99 2.18 -30.37
N PHE A 31 33.27 1.21 -29.80
CA PHE A 31 33.82 -0.13 -29.53
C PHE A 31 34.36 -0.79 -30.81
N CYS A 32 33.55 -0.87 -31.88
CA CYS A 32 33.95 -1.50 -33.15
C CYS A 32 35.20 -0.85 -33.78
N TYR A 33 35.35 0.48 -33.64
CA TYR A 33 36.50 1.22 -34.15
C TYR A 33 37.71 1.23 -33.20
N GLY A 34 37.64 0.55 -32.06
CA GLY A 34 38.73 0.52 -31.07
C GLY A 34 38.94 1.87 -30.37
N MET A 35 37.92 2.73 -30.35
CA MET A 35 37.93 3.98 -29.60
C MET A 35 37.58 3.71 -28.14
N ASN A 36 38.24 4.41 -27.23
CA ASN A 36 37.97 4.28 -25.80
C ASN A 36 36.63 4.92 -25.43
N PHE A 37 35.86 4.22 -24.60
CA PHE A 37 34.68 4.72 -23.92
C PHE A 37 34.53 3.94 -22.59
N GLU A 38 33.71 4.45 -21.69
CA GLU A 38 33.51 3.86 -20.38
C GLU A 38 32.16 3.14 -20.30
N ILE A 39 32.18 1.94 -19.72
CA ILE A 39 30.96 1.22 -19.31
C ILE A 39 30.63 1.65 -17.89
N THR A 40 29.42 2.16 -17.69
CA THR A 40 28.90 2.68 -16.41
C THR A 40 27.53 2.07 -16.10
N SER A 41 27.08 2.16 -14.86
CA SER A 41 25.72 1.75 -14.46
C SER A 41 24.64 2.47 -15.28
N ALA A 42 24.86 3.73 -15.62
CA ALA A 42 23.95 4.50 -16.45
C ALA A 42 23.80 3.98 -17.89
N ASN A 43 24.81 3.31 -18.47
CA ASN A 43 24.81 2.93 -19.90
C ASN A 43 24.84 1.43 -20.17
N VAL A 44 25.22 0.60 -19.19
CA VAL A 44 25.48 -0.83 -19.39
C VAL A 44 24.26 -1.60 -19.90
N ALA A 45 23.06 -1.32 -19.40
CA ALA A 45 21.84 -1.99 -19.87
C ALA A 45 21.58 -1.72 -21.36
N ARG A 46 21.74 -0.46 -21.79
CA ARG A 46 21.55 -0.05 -23.19
C ARG A 46 22.62 -0.70 -24.07
N LEU A 47 23.87 -0.67 -23.64
CA LEU A 47 24.99 -1.31 -24.34
C LEU A 47 24.81 -2.82 -24.48
N ARG A 48 24.39 -3.50 -23.42
CA ARG A 48 24.15 -4.95 -23.44
C ARG A 48 23.03 -5.32 -24.40
N CYS A 49 21.94 -4.55 -24.43
CA CYS A 49 20.83 -4.73 -25.38
C CYS A 49 21.26 -4.41 -26.82
N ALA A 50 22.03 -3.36 -27.03
CA ALA A 50 22.60 -3.00 -28.34
C ALA A 50 23.56 -4.07 -28.86
N ALA A 51 24.41 -4.60 -27.99
CA ALA A 51 25.34 -5.68 -28.31
C ALA A 51 24.59 -6.97 -28.68
N GLU A 52 23.50 -7.30 -27.98
CA GLU A 52 22.61 -8.41 -28.35
C GLU A 52 22.01 -8.20 -29.74
N TYR A 53 21.42 -7.02 -29.97
CA TYR A 53 20.77 -6.69 -31.24
C TYR A 53 21.73 -6.74 -32.43
N LEU A 54 22.99 -6.33 -32.22
CA LEU A 54 24.04 -6.33 -33.23
C LEU A 54 24.81 -7.66 -33.32
N GLU A 55 24.44 -8.67 -32.52
CA GLU A 55 25.11 -9.97 -32.46
C GLU A 55 26.63 -9.85 -32.17
N MET A 56 27.00 -8.93 -31.26
CA MET A 56 28.39 -8.65 -30.89
C MET A 56 28.93 -9.68 -29.89
N THR A 57 28.98 -10.94 -30.32
CA THR A 57 29.34 -12.11 -29.51
C THR A 57 30.82 -12.50 -29.64
N GLU A 58 31.29 -13.38 -28.75
CA GLU A 58 32.64 -13.94 -28.76
C GLU A 58 32.96 -14.75 -30.03
N ASP A 59 31.94 -15.14 -30.82
CA ASP A 59 32.11 -15.88 -32.08
C ASP A 59 32.96 -15.10 -33.10
N TYR A 60 32.97 -13.77 -32.99
CA TYR A 60 33.69 -12.89 -33.90
C TYR A 60 35.04 -12.40 -33.34
N ARG A 61 35.12 -12.21 -32.02
CA ARG A 61 36.31 -11.67 -31.33
C ARG A 61 36.22 -11.93 -29.83
N GLU A 62 37.34 -12.29 -29.21
CA GLU A 62 37.44 -12.35 -27.75
C GLU A 62 37.24 -10.98 -27.07
N GLU A 63 36.59 -10.98 -25.91
CA GLU A 63 36.18 -9.78 -25.15
C GLU A 63 35.32 -8.81 -25.97
N ASN A 64 34.37 -9.34 -26.73
CA ASN A 64 33.37 -8.57 -27.44
C ASN A 64 32.42 -7.85 -26.47
N LEU A 65 31.58 -6.97 -27.01
CA LEU A 65 30.78 -6.06 -26.22
C LEU A 65 29.74 -6.78 -25.34
N VAL A 66 29.19 -7.92 -25.81
CA VAL A 66 28.31 -8.75 -24.97
C VAL A 66 29.05 -9.21 -23.71
N GLU A 67 30.21 -9.85 -23.85
CA GLU A 67 30.96 -10.37 -22.70
C GLU A 67 31.41 -9.25 -21.75
N ARG A 68 31.90 -8.12 -22.28
CA ARG A 68 32.32 -6.98 -21.46
C ARG A 68 31.19 -6.37 -20.64
N THR A 69 30.00 -6.28 -21.22
CA THR A 69 28.83 -5.77 -20.50
C THR A 69 28.30 -6.80 -19.48
N GLU A 70 28.37 -8.09 -19.78
CA GLU A 70 28.04 -9.18 -18.84
C GLU A 70 28.98 -9.18 -17.62
N ILE A 71 30.28 -9.05 -17.83
CA ILE A 71 31.27 -8.94 -16.75
C ILE A 71 30.94 -7.74 -15.84
N TYR A 72 30.68 -6.56 -16.43
CA TYR A 72 30.32 -5.38 -15.64
C TYR A 72 29.04 -5.58 -14.83
N LEU A 73 28.01 -6.19 -15.43
CA LEU A 73 26.76 -6.51 -14.73
C LEU A 73 27.01 -7.45 -13.53
N ASN A 74 27.82 -8.50 -13.71
CA ASN A 74 28.06 -9.51 -12.68
C ASN A 74 29.02 -9.07 -11.57
N GLU A 75 30.07 -8.33 -11.92
CA GLU A 75 31.13 -7.96 -10.99
C GLU A 75 30.89 -6.61 -10.31
N VAL A 76 30.22 -5.67 -10.99
CA VAL A 76 30.06 -4.30 -10.49
C VAL A 76 28.62 -4.01 -10.09
N VAL A 77 27.65 -4.31 -10.96
CA VAL A 77 26.24 -3.94 -10.71
C VAL A 77 25.65 -4.82 -9.60
N VAL A 78 25.78 -6.14 -9.69
CA VAL A 78 25.22 -7.08 -8.71
C VAL A 78 25.77 -6.89 -7.29
N GLN A 79 26.95 -6.27 -7.15
CA GLN A 79 27.58 -6.03 -5.84
C GLN A 79 27.10 -4.74 -5.16
N SER A 80 26.25 -3.94 -5.81
CA SER A 80 25.79 -2.65 -5.30
C SER A 80 24.29 -2.48 -5.52
N LEU A 81 23.57 -2.21 -4.43
CA LEU A 81 22.13 -1.93 -4.50
C LEU A 81 21.85 -0.69 -5.34
N GLU A 82 22.53 0.42 -5.09
CA GLU A 82 22.38 1.70 -5.82
C GLU A 82 22.54 1.50 -7.34
N LYS A 83 23.63 0.85 -7.76
CA LYS A 83 23.88 0.58 -9.19
C LYS A 83 22.85 -0.37 -9.78
N SER A 84 22.41 -1.36 -9.02
CA SER A 84 21.36 -2.28 -9.47
C SER A 84 20.03 -1.56 -9.69
N VAL A 85 19.67 -0.62 -8.81
CA VAL A 85 18.48 0.23 -8.97
C VAL A 85 18.62 1.15 -10.17
N GLU A 86 19.77 1.81 -10.34
CA GLU A 86 20.04 2.66 -11.49
C GLU A 86 19.89 1.88 -12.80
N VAL A 87 20.56 0.73 -12.92
CA VAL A 87 20.47 -0.14 -14.11
C VAL A 87 19.04 -0.61 -14.36
N LEU A 88 18.32 -1.02 -13.31
CA LEU A 88 16.92 -1.46 -13.43
C LEU A 88 16.02 -0.33 -13.93
N SER A 89 16.20 0.90 -13.45
CA SER A 89 15.43 2.07 -13.91
C SER A 89 15.65 2.35 -15.40
N THR A 90 16.86 2.11 -15.93
CA THR A 90 17.13 2.29 -17.36
C THR A 90 16.49 1.22 -18.25
N CYS A 91 16.13 0.07 -17.69
CA CYS A 91 15.52 -1.03 -18.44
C CYS A 91 14.11 -0.69 -18.93
N GLU A 92 13.44 0.29 -18.32
CA GLU A 92 12.09 0.74 -18.72
C GLU A 92 11.99 1.11 -20.20
N MET A 93 13.06 1.70 -20.75
CA MET A 93 13.13 2.13 -22.15
C MET A 93 13.70 1.05 -23.09
N LEU A 94 13.97 -0.16 -22.58
CA LEU A 94 14.65 -1.24 -23.29
C LEU A 94 13.80 -2.52 -23.39
N LEU A 95 12.58 -2.51 -22.85
CA LEU A 95 11.65 -3.62 -22.95
C LEU A 95 11.16 -3.79 -24.41
N PRO A 96 11.03 -5.03 -24.92
CA PRO A 96 11.17 -6.31 -24.22
C PRO A 96 12.61 -6.88 -24.23
N LEU A 97 13.55 -6.29 -24.97
CA LEU A 97 14.88 -6.86 -25.18
C LEU A 97 15.67 -7.02 -23.88
N ALA A 98 15.54 -6.08 -22.93
CA ALA A 98 16.17 -6.21 -21.62
C ALA A 98 15.70 -7.45 -20.84
N GLU A 99 14.44 -7.88 -20.99
CA GLU A 99 13.94 -9.12 -20.37
C GLU A 99 14.50 -10.37 -21.06
N VAL A 100 14.63 -10.35 -22.39
CA VAL A 100 15.23 -11.45 -23.15
C VAL A 100 16.66 -11.71 -22.68
N VAL A 101 17.40 -10.63 -22.42
CA VAL A 101 18.78 -10.70 -21.92
C VAL A 101 18.85 -10.94 -20.40
N GLY A 102 17.73 -10.84 -19.68
CA GLY A 102 17.66 -11.14 -18.25
C GLY A 102 18.31 -10.10 -17.33
N ILE A 103 18.42 -8.83 -17.77
CA ILE A 103 18.96 -7.74 -16.92
C ILE A 103 18.03 -7.45 -15.73
N PRO A 104 16.69 -7.30 -15.92
CA PRO A 104 15.81 -6.93 -14.81
C PRO A 104 15.77 -7.96 -13.68
N SER A 105 15.70 -9.26 -14.01
CA SER A 105 15.69 -10.33 -13.00
C SER A 105 16.97 -10.32 -12.16
N ARG A 106 18.12 -10.13 -12.81
CA ARG A 106 19.42 -10.07 -12.15
C ARG A 106 19.53 -8.87 -11.20
N CYS A 107 19.06 -7.70 -11.63
CA CYS A 107 19.06 -6.50 -10.78
C CYS A 107 18.10 -6.66 -9.59
N VAL A 108 16.92 -7.23 -9.80
CA VAL A 108 15.94 -7.49 -8.73
C VAL A 108 16.53 -8.41 -7.65
N GLU A 109 17.17 -9.51 -8.05
CA GLU A 109 17.83 -10.44 -7.12
C GLU A 109 19.01 -9.78 -6.39
N ALA A 110 19.82 -9.01 -7.11
CA ALA A 110 20.93 -8.27 -6.52
C ALA A 110 20.47 -7.24 -5.48
N ILE A 111 19.42 -6.47 -5.76
CA ILE A 111 18.85 -5.52 -4.81
C ILE A 111 18.41 -6.24 -3.54
N ALA A 112 17.64 -7.32 -3.68
CA ALA A 112 17.14 -8.07 -2.53
C ALA A 112 18.26 -8.71 -1.70
N MET A 113 19.28 -9.27 -2.36
CA MET A 113 20.44 -9.85 -1.70
C MET A 113 21.28 -8.81 -0.95
N ASN A 114 21.56 -7.67 -1.58
CA ASN A 114 22.35 -6.61 -0.95
C ASN A 114 21.60 -5.96 0.21
N ALA A 115 20.29 -5.70 0.08
CA ALA A 115 19.47 -5.19 1.16
C ALA A 115 19.46 -6.14 2.37
N CYS A 116 19.31 -7.45 2.13
CA CYS A 116 19.36 -8.45 3.18
C CYS A 116 20.74 -8.51 3.86
N LYS A 117 21.82 -8.49 3.06
CA LYS A 117 23.21 -8.48 3.57
C LYS A 117 23.48 -7.26 4.45
N GLU A 118 23.09 -6.06 4.03
CA GLU A 118 23.26 -4.83 4.81
C GLU A 118 22.46 -4.87 6.13
N GLN A 119 21.24 -5.40 6.09
CA GLN A 119 20.42 -5.57 7.28
C GLN A 119 21.06 -6.52 8.30
N LEU A 120 21.74 -7.58 7.85
CA LEU A 120 22.48 -8.48 8.73
C LEU A 120 23.71 -7.79 9.34
N VAL A 121 24.47 -7.04 8.54
CA VAL A 121 25.64 -6.29 9.02
C VAL A 121 25.23 -5.26 10.07
N THR A 122 24.22 -4.44 9.78
CA THR A 122 23.68 -3.44 10.73
C THR A 122 23.07 -4.09 11.97
N GLY A 123 22.38 -5.22 11.83
CA GLY A 123 21.84 -6.00 12.95
C GLY A 123 22.93 -6.49 13.90
N LEU A 124 24.05 -6.98 13.37
CA LEU A 124 25.20 -7.44 14.15
C LEU A 124 25.89 -6.29 14.88
N SER A 125 26.16 -5.18 14.19
CA SER A 125 26.77 -4.00 14.83
C SER A 125 25.92 -3.44 15.98
N ARG A 126 24.59 -3.58 15.90
CA ARG A 126 23.67 -3.17 16.98
C ARG A 126 23.69 -4.10 18.19
N LEU A 127 24.06 -5.37 18.04
CA LEU A 127 24.24 -6.29 19.16
C LEU A 127 25.56 -6.06 19.89
N GLU A 128 26.56 -5.51 19.20
CA GLU A 128 27.88 -5.18 19.77
C GLU A 128 27.87 -3.84 20.55
N CYS A 129 26.91 -2.95 20.28
CA CYS A 129 26.71 -1.67 20.98
C CYS A 129 25.46 -1.69 21.88
N GLU A 130 25.57 -2.27 23.08
CA GLU A 130 24.48 -2.24 24.10
C GLU A 130 24.34 -0.89 24.86
N SER A 131 24.99 0.18 24.41
CA SER A 131 25.01 1.44 25.15
C SER A 131 24.68 2.63 24.24
N GLU A 132 23.60 3.33 24.59
CA GLU A 132 23.27 4.73 24.24
C GLU A 132 22.24 5.01 23.13
N SER A 133 21.13 5.60 23.60
CA SER A 133 20.18 6.50 22.91
C SER A 133 19.19 5.92 21.89
N THR A 134 17.91 6.14 22.20
CA THR A 134 16.74 5.89 21.35
C THR A 134 16.61 6.83 20.15
N GLU A 135 17.46 7.86 20.04
CA GLU A 135 17.38 8.89 18.99
C GLU A 135 18.21 8.55 17.74
N LEU A 136 19.25 7.70 17.85
CA LEU A 136 20.01 7.21 16.69
C LEU A 136 19.32 6.04 15.96
N LYS A 137 18.19 5.54 16.49
CA LYS A 137 17.44 4.41 15.91
C LYS A 137 16.70 4.77 14.62
N SER A 138 16.46 6.05 14.32
CA SER A 138 15.65 6.46 13.16
C SER A 138 16.44 6.89 11.93
N VAL A 139 17.73 7.23 12.06
CA VAL A 139 18.55 7.75 10.93
C VAL A 139 19.08 6.63 10.03
N CYS A 140 19.06 5.38 10.49
CA CYS A 140 19.44 4.19 9.72
C CYS A 140 18.23 3.53 9.04
N LEU A 141 17.14 4.27 8.78
CA LEU A 141 16.08 3.78 7.91
C LEU A 141 16.50 4.01 6.45
N GLU A 142 17.38 3.10 6.01
CA GLU A 142 17.33 2.54 4.67
C GLU A 142 17.41 3.58 3.55
N TRP A 143 18.62 4.10 3.30
CA TRP A 143 18.94 4.97 2.16
C TRP A 143 18.34 4.50 0.83
N TRP A 144 18.21 3.18 0.67
CA TRP A 144 17.60 2.55 -0.50
C TRP A 144 16.09 2.82 -0.66
N VAL A 145 15.38 3.28 0.36
CA VAL A 145 13.95 3.63 0.28
C VAL A 145 13.70 4.77 -0.73
N GLU A 146 14.61 5.74 -0.78
CA GLU A 146 14.54 6.84 -1.74
C GLU A 146 14.85 6.32 -3.15
N ASP A 147 15.90 5.53 -3.30
CA ASP A 147 16.31 4.98 -4.60
C ASP A 147 15.24 4.08 -5.21
N LEU A 148 14.61 3.21 -4.40
CA LEU A 148 13.53 2.34 -4.86
C LEU A 148 12.28 3.12 -5.30
N SER A 149 12.05 4.33 -4.77
CA SER A 149 10.88 5.14 -5.13
C SER A 149 10.90 5.67 -6.56
N VAL A 150 12.08 5.67 -7.20
CA VAL A 150 12.26 6.08 -8.61
C VAL A 150 11.77 5.01 -9.59
N LEU A 151 11.71 3.75 -9.16
CA LEU A 151 11.30 2.64 -10.02
C LEU A 151 9.82 2.71 -10.40
N ARG A 152 9.50 2.39 -11.66
CA ARG A 152 8.13 2.08 -12.02
C ARG A 152 7.55 0.95 -11.16
N ILE A 153 6.22 0.99 -11.00
CA ILE A 153 5.48 0.11 -10.09
C ILE A 153 5.68 -1.39 -10.36
N ASP A 154 5.87 -1.78 -11.62
CA ASP A 154 6.14 -3.16 -12.05
C ASP A 154 7.50 -3.67 -11.56
N PHE A 155 8.55 -2.84 -11.67
CA PHE A 155 9.87 -3.17 -11.12
C PHE A 155 9.89 -3.06 -9.59
N TYR A 156 9.27 -2.03 -9.03
CA TYR A 156 9.14 -1.87 -7.58
C TYR A 156 8.47 -3.10 -6.94
N HIS A 157 7.37 -3.59 -7.51
CA HIS A 157 6.71 -4.82 -7.08
C HIS A 157 7.65 -6.03 -7.06
N ARG A 158 8.39 -6.25 -8.16
CA ARG A 158 9.35 -7.36 -8.27
C ARG A 158 10.44 -7.27 -7.21
N VAL A 159 10.96 -6.07 -6.97
CA VAL A 159 11.99 -5.81 -5.95
C VAL A 159 11.46 -6.09 -4.55
N ILE A 160 10.33 -5.50 -4.15
CA ILE A 160 9.77 -5.70 -2.80
C ILE A 160 9.39 -7.17 -2.57
N TYR A 161 8.82 -7.82 -3.58
CA TYR A 161 8.51 -9.25 -3.52
C TYR A 161 9.78 -10.11 -3.33
N ALA A 162 10.85 -9.81 -4.06
CA ALA A 162 12.14 -10.49 -3.90
C ALA A 162 12.76 -10.21 -2.52
N MET A 163 12.69 -8.98 -2.02
CA MET A 163 13.17 -8.59 -0.69
C MET A 163 12.47 -9.36 0.42
N GLY A 164 11.13 -9.48 0.35
CA GLY A 164 10.37 -10.30 1.29
C GLY A 164 10.79 -11.77 1.26
N ARG A 165 10.99 -12.35 0.07
CA ARG A 165 11.48 -13.73 -0.09
C ARG A 165 12.91 -13.93 0.44
N MET A 166 13.76 -12.91 0.34
CA MET A 166 15.13 -12.94 0.84
C MET A 166 15.25 -12.69 2.35
N GLY A 167 14.14 -12.41 3.04
CA GLY A 167 14.12 -12.22 4.49
C GLY A 167 14.45 -10.79 4.95
N VAL A 168 14.28 -9.79 4.07
CA VAL A 168 14.30 -8.39 4.50
C VAL A 168 13.15 -8.17 5.49
N ARG A 169 13.42 -7.40 6.54
CA ARG A 169 12.48 -7.18 7.65
C ARG A 169 11.16 -6.59 7.15
N PRO A 170 10.01 -7.05 7.69
CA PRO A 170 8.71 -6.47 7.38
C PRO A 170 8.65 -4.96 7.65
N ASP A 171 9.26 -4.46 8.73
CA ASP A 171 9.28 -3.03 9.05
C ASP A 171 9.94 -2.19 7.95
N SER A 172 11.04 -2.70 7.39
CA SER A 172 11.81 -2.09 6.30
C SER A 172 10.98 -2.04 5.01
N ILE A 173 10.32 -3.15 4.69
CA ILE A 173 9.39 -3.23 3.57
C ILE A 173 8.25 -2.22 3.76
N VAL A 174 7.67 -2.14 4.96
CA VAL A 174 6.61 -1.16 5.27
C VAL A 174 7.12 0.27 5.11
N ALA A 175 8.32 0.60 5.58
CA ALA A 175 8.91 1.93 5.40
C ALA A 175 9.05 2.29 3.91
N SER A 176 9.53 1.36 3.09
CA SER A 176 9.59 1.52 1.64
C SER A 176 8.21 1.74 1.01
N LEU A 177 7.21 0.93 1.38
CA LEU A 177 5.84 1.04 0.86
C LEU A 177 5.22 2.40 1.20
N LEU A 178 5.43 2.88 2.43
CA LEU A 178 4.97 4.19 2.88
C LEU A 178 5.61 5.31 2.07
N HIS A 179 6.93 5.26 1.87
CA HIS A 179 7.65 6.25 1.09
C HIS A 179 7.22 6.24 -0.38
N TYR A 180 7.11 5.05 -1.00
CA TYR A 180 6.64 4.90 -2.37
C TYR A 180 5.24 5.49 -2.54
N ALA A 181 4.33 5.18 -1.61
CA ALA A 181 2.97 5.74 -1.61
C ALA A 181 2.99 7.27 -1.50
N GLN A 182 3.83 7.85 -0.64
CA GLN A 182 3.93 9.30 -0.48
C GLN A 182 4.51 9.99 -1.73
N ALA A 183 5.49 9.36 -2.37
CA ALA A 183 6.12 9.88 -3.59
C ALA A 183 5.20 9.80 -4.81
N SER A 184 4.43 8.70 -4.93
CA SER A 184 3.64 8.40 -6.13
C SER A 184 2.17 8.82 -6.04
N LEU A 185 1.58 8.86 -4.84
CA LEU A 185 0.16 9.15 -4.62
C LEU A 185 -0.01 10.54 -3.98
N LYS A 186 -0.63 11.46 -4.73
CA LYS A 186 -0.99 12.79 -4.22
C LYS A 186 -2.07 12.65 -3.15
N GLY A 187 -1.76 12.99 -1.89
CA GLY A 187 -2.77 13.14 -0.82
C GLY A 187 -2.71 12.12 0.32
N ILE A 188 -1.81 11.14 0.29
CA ILE A 188 -1.69 10.11 1.36
C ILE A 188 -1.10 10.65 2.67
N GLY A 189 -0.33 11.74 2.62
CA GLY A 189 0.54 12.18 3.74
C GLY A 189 0.05 13.33 4.61
N LYS A 190 -1.21 13.78 4.54
CA LYS A 190 -1.70 14.87 5.41
C LYS A 190 -3.07 14.54 5.99
N CYS A 191 -3.10 14.15 7.27
CA CYS A 191 -4.31 14.12 8.12
C CYS A 191 -4.99 15.50 8.30
N GLN A 192 -4.69 16.50 7.48
CA GLN A 192 -5.38 17.77 7.52
C GLN A 192 -6.54 17.71 6.54
N ILE A 193 -7.69 17.25 7.05
CA ILE A 193 -9.01 17.42 6.44
C ILE A 193 -9.03 16.94 5.00
N TRP A 194 -9.39 15.68 4.79
CA TRP A 194 -9.76 15.19 3.46
C TRP A 194 -10.77 16.17 2.87
N ASN A 195 -10.33 16.94 1.89
CA ASN A 195 -11.13 17.98 1.26
C ASN A 195 -11.41 17.48 -0.16
N PRO A 196 -12.60 16.90 -0.42
CA PRO A 196 -12.92 16.33 -1.73
C PRO A 196 -12.87 17.39 -2.84
N ALA A 197 -12.87 18.68 -2.50
CA ALA A 197 -12.67 19.80 -3.42
C ALA A 197 -11.20 20.06 -3.83
N ARG A 198 -10.21 19.47 -3.13
CA ARG A 198 -8.77 19.65 -3.44
C ARG A 198 -8.19 18.52 -4.29
N THR A 199 -8.86 17.38 -4.37
CA THR A 199 -8.56 16.31 -5.32
C THR A 199 -9.22 16.65 -6.65
N GLN A 200 -8.52 17.46 -7.45
CA GLN A 200 -8.89 17.69 -8.86
C GLN A 200 -9.07 16.34 -9.56
N PRO A 201 -10.10 16.15 -10.39
CA PRO A 201 -10.27 14.93 -11.17
C PRO A 201 -9.01 14.74 -12.01
N THR A 202 -8.21 13.74 -11.66
CA THR A 202 -7.03 13.35 -12.42
C THR A 202 -7.50 12.83 -13.78
N SER A 203 -6.75 13.13 -14.84
CA SER A 203 -7.00 12.57 -16.17
C SER A 203 -7.14 11.04 -16.06
N GLY A 204 -8.07 10.43 -16.82
CA GLY A 204 -8.41 9.00 -16.67
C GLY A 204 -7.21 8.05 -16.77
N MET A 205 -6.17 8.42 -17.53
CA MET A 205 -4.92 7.65 -17.62
C MET A 205 -4.10 7.72 -16.32
N VAL A 206 -3.97 8.92 -15.73
CA VAL A 206 -3.28 9.12 -14.44
C VAL A 206 -4.05 8.46 -13.29
N ALA A 207 -5.38 8.48 -13.34
CA ALA A 207 -6.21 7.77 -12.36
C ALA A 207 -6.02 6.24 -12.42
N ASN A 208 -5.89 5.69 -13.64
CA ASN A 208 -5.62 4.26 -13.82
C ASN A 208 -4.23 3.87 -13.31
N ASP A 209 -3.21 4.70 -13.55
CA ASP A 209 -1.86 4.45 -13.03
C ASP A 209 -1.84 4.48 -11.49
N GLN A 210 -2.52 5.46 -10.88
CA GLN A 210 -2.66 5.53 -9.42
C GLN A 210 -3.42 4.34 -8.84
N LYS A 211 -4.45 3.84 -9.55
CA LYS A 211 -5.20 2.64 -9.16
C LYS A 211 -4.28 1.41 -9.11
N ILE A 212 -3.48 1.20 -10.16
CA ILE A 212 -2.52 0.09 -10.22
C ILE A 212 -1.53 0.19 -9.05
N ILE A 213 -1.04 1.39 -8.74
CA ILE A 213 -0.13 1.62 -7.61
C ILE A 213 -0.80 1.23 -6.29
N VAL A 214 -2.01 1.70 -6.01
CA VAL A 214 -2.73 1.38 -4.78
C VAL A 214 -2.91 -0.13 -4.60
N GLU A 215 -3.40 -0.81 -5.65
CA GLU A 215 -3.64 -2.26 -5.62
C GLU A 215 -2.34 -3.04 -5.42
N THR A 216 -1.27 -2.62 -6.12
CA THR A 216 0.04 -3.25 -6.00
C THR A 216 0.62 -3.07 -4.59
N LEU A 217 0.59 -1.86 -4.04
CA LEU A 217 1.09 -1.59 -2.69
C LEU A 217 0.34 -2.41 -1.62
N VAL A 218 -0.99 -2.53 -1.74
CA VAL A 218 -1.80 -3.36 -0.83
C VAL A 218 -1.40 -4.83 -0.93
N SER A 219 -1.15 -5.34 -2.15
CA SER A 219 -0.70 -6.72 -2.36
C SER A 219 0.68 -7.03 -1.77
N LEU A 220 1.54 -6.01 -1.60
CA LEU A 220 2.89 -6.12 -1.05
C LEU A 220 2.95 -5.93 0.47
N MET A 221 1.87 -5.47 1.12
CA MET A 221 1.89 -5.22 2.56
C MET A 221 2.08 -6.54 3.34
N PRO A 222 3.02 -6.61 4.31
CA PRO A 222 3.22 -7.83 5.10
C PRO A 222 1.95 -8.29 5.81
N THR A 223 1.72 -9.60 5.86
CA THR A 223 0.52 -10.20 6.49
C THR A 223 0.74 -10.60 7.96
N GLU A 224 1.96 -10.43 8.47
CA GLU A 224 2.36 -10.88 9.81
C GLU A 224 1.81 -9.97 10.90
N LYS A 225 1.37 -10.58 12.03
CA LYS A 225 0.84 -9.88 13.21
C LYS A 225 1.84 -8.88 13.84
N GLY A 226 3.13 -8.93 13.47
CA GLY A 226 4.19 -8.05 13.98
C GLY A 226 4.46 -6.78 13.17
N SER A 227 3.95 -6.64 11.93
CA SER A 227 4.25 -5.46 11.11
C SER A 227 3.39 -4.26 11.50
N SER A 228 4.01 -3.20 12.00
CA SER A 228 3.28 -2.00 12.47
C SER A 228 3.03 -1.01 11.33
N ILE A 229 2.11 -1.34 10.42
CA ILE A 229 1.59 -0.35 9.46
C ILE A 229 0.74 0.67 10.23
N PRO A 230 0.97 1.99 10.08
CA PRO A 230 0.13 3.01 10.72
C PRO A 230 -1.33 2.94 10.26
N LEU A 231 -2.28 3.04 11.19
CA LEU A 231 -3.72 3.02 10.87
C LEU A 231 -4.12 4.18 9.96
N SER A 232 -3.57 5.37 10.18
CA SER A 232 -3.79 6.54 9.32
C SER A 232 -3.38 6.28 7.86
N PHE A 233 -2.32 5.51 7.65
CA PHE A 233 -1.89 5.09 6.32
C PHE A 233 -2.89 4.11 5.69
N LEU A 234 -3.37 3.11 6.44
CA LEU A 234 -4.37 2.15 5.95
C LEU A 234 -5.68 2.84 5.58
N PHE A 235 -6.17 3.79 6.41
CA PHE A 235 -7.33 4.59 6.08
C PHE A 235 -7.09 5.52 4.88
N GLY A 236 -5.90 6.10 4.76
CA GLY A 236 -5.50 6.86 3.57
C GLY A 236 -5.56 6.02 2.30
N MET A 237 -5.02 4.79 2.35
CA MET A 237 -5.07 3.83 1.25
C MET A 237 -6.50 3.40 0.93
N LEU A 238 -7.36 3.19 1.94
CA LEU A 238 -8.76 2.82 1.74
C LEU A 238 -9.54 3.94 1.07
N ARG A 239 -9.37 5.19 1.51
CA ARG A 239 -9.96 6.38 0.87
C ARG A 239 -9.52 6.49 -0.59
N MET A 240 -8.24 6.29 -0.87
CA MET A 240 -7.71 6.28 -2.24
C MET A 240 -8.29 5.12 -3.07
N ALA A 241 -8.39 3.92 -2.50
CA ALA A 241 -8.97 2.75 -3.16
C ALA A 241 -10.44 2.95 -3.50
N ILE A 242 -11.21 3.61 -2.64
CA ILE A 242 -12.62 3.95 -2.90
C ILE A 242 -12.71 5.02 -4.00
N MET A 243 -11.90 6.09 -3.90
CA MET A 243 -11.90 7.20 -4.85
C MET A 243 -11.51 6.77 -6.28
N LEU A 244 -10.50 5.90 -6.40
CA LEU A 244 -9.99 5.40 -7.68
C LEU A 244 -10.76 4.19 -8.21
N ASP A 245 -11.81 3.77 -7.49
CA ASP A 245 -12.55 2.54 -7.75
C ASP A 245 -11.64 1.32 -7.99
N ALA A 246 -10.77 1.05 -7.01
CA ALA A 246 -9.91 -0.12 -6.99
C ALA A 246 -10.72 -1.43 -6.97
N THR A 247 -10.05 -2.56 -7.18
CA THR A 247 -10.68 -3.88 -7.07
C THR A 247 -11.33 -4.09 -5.70
N ILE A 248 -12.42 -4.87 -5.70
CA ILE A 248 -13.14 -5.22 -4.47
C ILE A 248 -12.20 -5.94 -3.49
N ALA A 249 -11.34 -6.82 -3.99
CA ALA A 249 -10.32 -7.52 -3.18
C ALA A 249 -9.38 -6.54 -2.46
N CYS A 250 -8.92 -5.48 -3.14
CA CYS A 250 -8.08 -4.45 -2.53
C CYS A 250 -8.79 -3.70 -1.40
N LYS A 251 -10.05 -3.30 -1.60
CA LYS A 251 -10.84 -2.59 -0.57
C LYS A 251 -11.09 -3.50 0.64
N LEU A 252 -11.50 -4.76 0.40
CA LEU A 252 -11.74 -5.74 1.47
C LEU A 252 -10.48 -6.07 2.27
N GLU A 253 -9.31 -6.17 1.62
CA GLU A 253 -8.06 -6.45 2.33
C GLU A 253 -7.64 -5.29 3.24
N LEU A 254 -7.85 -4.04 2.80
CA LEU A 254 -7.65 -2.86 3.64
C LEU A 254 -8.62 -2.82 4.82
N GLU A 255 -9.92 -3.06 4.56
CA GLU A 255 -10.95 -3.14 5.60
C GLU A 255 -10.62 -4.22 6.64
N ARG A 256 -10.19 -5.40 6.19
CA ARG A 256 -9.77 -6.51 7.07
C ARG A 256 -8.58 -6.12 7.93
N ARG A 257 -7.56 -5.45 7.36
CA ARG A 257 -6.36 -5.01 8.10
C ARG A 257 -6.67 -3.93 9.14
N ILE A 258 -7.55 -2.98 8.80
CA ILE A 258 -8.01 -1.96 9.75
C ILE A 258 -8.77 -2.63 10.90
N ALA A 259 -9.64 -3.59 10.59
CA ALA A 259 -10.42 -4.32 11.58
C ALA A 259 -9.57 -5.07 12.62
N LEU A 260 -8.34 -5.48 12.29
CA LEU A 260 -7.43 -6.15 13.25
C LEU A 260 -7.03 -5.25 14.42
N ARG A 261 -7.12 -3.92 14.28
CA ARG A 261 -6.67 -2.94 15.29
C ARG A 261 -7.69 -1.82 15.47
N LEU A 262 -8.98 -2.13 15.27
CA LEU A 262 -10.06 -1.15 15.29
C LEU A 262 -10.16 -0.40 16.64
N GLU A 263 -9.79 -1.06 17.74
CA GLU A 263 -9.74 -0.49 19.09
C GLU A 263 -8.72 0.65 19.25
N MET A 264 -7.79 0.80 18.31
CA MET A 264 -6.75 1.84 18.31
C MET A 264 -7.06 2.99 17.34
N VAL A 265 -8.20 2.94 16.64
CA VAL A 265 -8.58 3.89 15.59
C VAL A 265 -9.11 5.20 16.20
N SER A 266 -8.78 6.32 15.57
CA SER A 266 -9.33 7.62 15.93
C SER A 266 -10.68 7.86 15.25
N LEU A 267 -11.55 8.68 15.86
CA LEU A 267 -12.84 9.04 15.28
C LEU A 267 -12.68 9.70 13.90
N ASP A 268 -11.67 10.57 13.74
CA ASP A 268 -11.38 11.26 12.47
C ASP A 268 -11.04 10.30 11.33
N ASP A 269 -10.40 9.17 11.63
CA ASP A 269 -10.08 8.15 10.64
C ASP A 269 -11.33 7.40 10.13
N MET A 270 -12.35 7.24 10.98
CA MET A 270 -13.62 6.58 10.66
C MET A 270 -14.53 7.42 9.75
N LEU A 271 -14.29 8.74 9.66
CA LEU A 271 -15.04 9.64 8.80
C LEU A 271 -14.55 9.50 7.35
N ILE A 272 -15.00 8.44 6.67
CA ILE A 272 -14.75 8.17 5.25
C ILE A 272 -15.85 8.85 4.43
N PRO A 273 -15.55 9.84 3.58
CA PRO A 273 -16.57 10.50 2.77
C PRO A 273 -17.14 9.59 1.69
N SER A 274 -18.42 9.73 1.40
CA SER A 274 -19.03 9.03 0.26
C SER A 274 -18.58 9.69 -1.05
N VAL A 275 -18.38 8.86 -2.09
CA VAL A 275 -17.98 9.33 -3.43
C VAL A 275 -19.20 9.51 -4.35
N ARG A 276 -20.36 8.99 -3.95
CA ARG A 276 -21.58 8.99 -4.76
C ARG A 276 -22.43 10.23 -4.47
N ASN A 277 -22.70 11.01 -5.51
CA ASN A 277 -23.56 12.19 -5.40
C ASN A 277 -24.99 11.76 -5.04
N GLY A 278 -25.51 12.27 -3.91
CA GLY A 278 -26.88 12.04 -3.45
C GLY A 278 -27.04 10.99 -2.35
N ASP A 279 -25.95 10.32 -1.95
CA ASP A 279 -25.91 9.46 -0.76
C ASP A 279 -25.54 10.26 0.50
N SER A 280 -25.61 9.61 1.68
CA SER A 280 -25.08 10.12 2.96
C SER A 280 -23.69 10.73 2.78
N LEU A 281 -23.36 11.78 3.55
CA LEU A 281 -22.06 12.45 3.54
C LEU A 281 -20.89 11.48 3.80
N PHE A 282 -21.15 10.41 4.55
CA PHE A 282 -20.16 9.41 4.93
C PHE A 282 -20.53 8.02 4.38
N ASP A 283 -19.49 7.25 4.05
CA ASP A 283 -19.63 5.85 3.64
C ASP A 283 -19.76 4.94 4.88
N VAL A 284 -20.99 4.84 5.38
CA VAL A 284 -21.34 3.99 6.51
C VAL A 284 -21.19 2.50 6.19
N ASP A 285 -21.37 2.10 4.92
CA ASP A 285 -21.32 0.68 4.54
C ASP A 285 -19.89 0.14 4.68
N THR A 286 -18.88 0.96 4.40
CA THR A 286 -17.46 0.61 4.61
C THR A 286 -17.15 0.44 6.09
N ILE A 287 -17.61 1.35 6.96
CA ILE A 287 -17.41 1.24 8.41
C ILE A 287 -18.14 0.00 8.97
N HIS A 288 -19.35 -0.27 8.50
CA HIS A 288 -20.09 -1.47 8.87
C HIS A 288 -19.30 -2.75 8.54
N ARG A 289 -18.71 -2.86 7.34
CA ARG A 289 -17.88 -4.03 6.97
C ARG A 289 -16.63 -4.18 7.82
N ILE A 290 -15.95 -3.07 8.15
CA ILE A 290 -14.80 -3.09 9.07
C ILE A 290 -15.23 -3.63 10.44
N LEU A 291 -16.40 -3.22 10.93
CA LEU A 291 -16.92 -3.68 12.21
C LEU A 291 -17.30 -5.17 12.19
N VAL A 292 -17.90 -5.67 11.11
CA VAL A 292 -18.15 -7.12 10.92
C VAL A 292 -16.84 -7.90 11.01
N ASN A 293 -15.81 -7.48 10.27
CA ASN A 293 -14.50 -8.14 10.30
C ASN A 293 -13.84 -8.11 11.69
N PHE A 294 -14.03 -7.02 12.45
CA PHE A 294 -13.50 -6.91 13.80
C PHE A 294 -14.18 -7.92 14.73
N LEU A 295 -15.51 -8.02 14.70
CA LEU A 295 -16.24 -8.97 15.53
C LEU A 295 -15.92 -10.41 15.16
N GLN A 296 -15.78 -10.71 13.86
CA GLN A 296 -15.36 -12.04 13.42
C GLN A 296 -13.97 -12.42 14.00
N ARG A 297 -13.02 -11.48 14.03
CA ARG A 297 -11.71 -11.70 14.67
C ARG A 297 -11.86 -12.00 16.17
N ILE A 298 -12.72 -11.27 16.87
CA ILE A 298 -12.96 -11.49 18.30
C ILE A 298 -13.55 -12.88 18.56
N GLU A 299 -14.53 -13.30 17.75
CA GLU A 299 -15.11 -14.64 17.83
C GLU A 299 -14.07 -15.74 17.56
N GLU A 300 -13.18 -15.54 16.58
CA GLU A 300 -12.09 -16.47 16.28
C GLU A 300 -11.10 -16.60 17.46
N GLU A 301 -10.72 -15.49 18.10
CA GLU A 301 -9.81 -15.47 19.26
C GLU A 301 -10.42 -16.15 20.49
N GLU A 302 -11.71 -15.94 20.76
CA GLU A 302 -12.42 -16.56 21.88
C GLU A 302 -12.56 -18.08 21.72
N ASN A 303 -12.70 -18.57 20.48
CA ASN A 303 -12.76 -20.00 20.18
C ASN A 303 -11.40 -20.70 20.33
N GLU A 304 -10.29 -20.00 20.09
CA GLU A 304 -8.93 -20.53 20.25
C GLU A 304 -8.50 -20.63 21.74
N ASP A 305 -8.99 -19.74 22.59
CA ASP A 305 -8.65 -19.65 24.02
C ASP A 305 -9.52 -20.54 24.94
N CYS A 306 -10.34 -21.44 24.35
CA CYS A 306 -11.25 -22.35 25.05
C CYS A 306 -10.56 -23.52 25.79
N GLY A 307 -9.39 -23.27 26.40
CA GLY A 307 -8.69 -24.18 27.31
C GLY A 307 -8.45 -23.52 28.66
N TYR A 308 -9.32 -23.82 29.62
CA TYR A 308 -9.31 -23.44 31.04
C TYR A 308 -10.00 -22.11 31.39
N GLU A 309 -11.11 -22.24 32.13
CA GLU A 309 -11.88 -21.18 32.78
C GLU A 309 -10.96 -20.23 33.56
N SER A 310 -10.67 -19.06 33.01
CA SER A 310 -10.18 -17.92 33.78
C SER A 310 -11.36 -17.06 34.20
N GLU A 311 -12.04 -17.48 35.28
CA GLU A 311 -12.88 -16.58 36.07
C GLU A 311 -12.00 -15.48 36.69
N GLY A 312 -11.77 -14.40 35.96
CA GLY A 312 -11.01 -13.26 36.46
C GLY A 312 -10.68 -12.22 35.40
N ILE A 313 -11.42 -11.11 35.42
CA ILE A 313 -11.11 -9.80 34.82
C ILE A 313 -10.79 -9.86 33.31
N GLY A 314 -11.84 -9.69 32.50
CA GLY A 314 -11.85 -9.28 31.09
C GLY A 314 -10.69 -9.79 30.23
N SER A 315 -10.97 -10.78 29.36
CA SER A 315 -10.06 -11.11 28.27
C SER A 315 -9.64 -9.84 27.51
N PRO A 316 -8.41 -9.78 26.96
CA PRO A 316 -7.99 -8.65 26.15
C PRO A 316 -8.95 -8.38 24.97
N SER A 317 -9.63 -9.42 24.46
CA SER A 317 -10.71 -9.30 23.48
C SER A 317 -11.89 -8.47 23.99
N HIS A 318 -12.30 -8.66 25.24
CA HIS A 318 -13.42 -7.95 25.86
C HIS A 318 -13.14 -6.44 26.01
N ASP A 319 -11.93 -6.03 26.42
CA ASP A 319 -11.57 -4.60 26.50
C ASP A 319 -11.54 -3.94 25.11
N SER A 320 -11.09 -4.67 24.08
CA SER A 320 -11.16 -4.19 22.69
C SER A 320 -12.60 -3.96 22.24
N VAL A 321 -13.53 -4.87 22.54
CA VAL A 321 -14.96 -4.70 22.20
C VAL A 321 -15.56 -3.48 22.90
N LEU A 322 -15.23 -3.23 24.17
CA LEU A 322 -15.69 -2.04 24.91
C LEU A 322 -15.14 -0.72 24.35
N LYS A 323 -13.89 -0.71 23.89
CA LYS A 323 -13.29 0.45 23.20
C LYS A 323 -13.98 0.71 21.88
N VAL A 324 -14.22 -0.33 21.09
CA VAL A 324 -14.92 -0.23 19.81
C VAL A 324 -16.37 0.21 19.99
N GLY A 325 -17.08 -0.29 21.01
CA GLY A 325 -18.44 0.16 21.33
C GLY A 325 -18.53 1.68 21.53
N ARG A 326 -17.63 2.24 22.35
CA ARG A 326 -17.52 3.70 22.55
C ARG A 326 -17.16 4.46 21.28
N LEU A 327 -16.27 3.90 20.46
CA LEU A 327 -15.88 4.51 19.18
C LEU A 327 -17.06 4.56 18.21
N ILE A 328 -17.85 3.50 18.11
CA ILE A 328 -19.02 3.43 17.24
C ILE A 328 -20.14 4.36 17.73
N ASP A 329 -20.38 4.45 19.04
CA ASP A 329 -21.36 5.40 19.58
C ASP A 329 -20.95 6.87 19.30
N ALA A 330 -19.65 7.18 19.38
CA ALA A 330 -19.12 8.48 18.98
C ALA A 330 -19.28 8.73 17.46
N TYR A 331 -18.94 7.74 16.64
CA TYR A 331 -19.13 7.80 15.19
C TYR A 331 -20.59 8.02 14.79
N LEU A 332 -21.52 7.28 15.40
CA LEU A 332 -22.96 7.44 15.19
C LEU A 332 -23.43 8.85 15.56
N ALA A 333 -22.92 9.43 16.64
CA ALA A 333 -23.25 10.80 17.03
C ALA A 333 -22.74 11.84 16.01
N GLU A 334 -21.58 11.62 15.39
CA GLU A 334 -21.02 12.51 14.37
C GLU A 334 -21.77 12.44 13.03
N ILE A 335 -22.23 11.24 12.62
CA ILE A 335 -22.96 11.08 11.35
C ILE A 335 -24.47 11.32 11.50
N ALA A 336 -25.02 11.26 12.72
CA ALA A 336 -26.44 11.43 13.00
C ALA A 336 -27.08 12.73 12.45
N PRO A 337 -26.37 13.88 12.39
CA PRO A 337 -26.90 15.10 11.80
C PRO A 337 -27.07 15.08 10.27
N ASP A 338 -26.63 14.03 9.59
CA ASP A 338 -26.76 13.92 8.14
C ASP A 338 -28.22 13.57 7.75
N PRO A 339 -28.93 14.46 7.02
CA PRO A 339 -30.31 14.21 6.59
C PRO A 339 -30.44 13.11 5.53
N PHE A 340 -29.34 12.70 4.89
CA PHE A 340 -29.33 11.62 3.90
C PHE A 340 -28.96 10.26 4.51
N LEU A 341 -28.66 10.21 5.82
CA LEU A 341 -28.41 8.96 6.52
C LEU A 341 -29.73 8.20 6.75
N SER A 342 -29.92 7.10 6.02
CA SER A 342 -31.12 6.28 6.14
C SER A 342 -31.23 5.62 7.53
N LEU A 343 -32.47 5.50 8.01
CA LEU A 343 -32.74 4.87 9.30
C LEU A 343 -32.24 3.41 9.37
N GLN A 344 -32.35 2.68 8.26
CA GLN A 344 -31.91 1.28 8.18
C GLN A 344 -30.39 1.15 8.43
N LYS A 345 -29.58 2.01 7.81
CA LYS A 345 -28.12 2.03 8.05
C LYS A 345 -27.78 2.42 9.48
N PHE A 346 -28.49 3.40 10.03
CA PHE A 346 -28.31 3.82 11.43
C PHE A 346 -28.61 2.68 12.40
N ILE A 347 -29.73 1.97 12.23
CA ILE A 347 -30.09 0.80 13.05
C ILE A 347 -29.07 -0.34 12.89
N ALA A 348 -28.68 -0.67 11.65
CA ALA A 348 -27.74 -1.76 11.37
C ALA A 348 -26.41 -1.58 12.11
N MET A 349 -25.89 -0.35 12.16
CA MET A 349 -24.69 0.00 12.92
C MET A 349 -24.83 -0.15 14.44
N ILE A 350 -26.05 -0.05 14.97
CA ILE A 350 -26.32 -0.24 16.41
C ILE A 350 -26.43 -1.74 16.73
N GLU A 351 -27.18 -2.46 15.91
CA GLU A 351 -27.55 -3.87 16.12
C GLU A 351 -26.39 -4.85 15.88
N ILE A 352 -25.37 -4.45 15.13
CA ILE A 352 -24.18 -5.28 14.88
C ILE A 352 -23.32 -5.52 16.13
N LEU A 353 -23.31 -4.59 17.10
CA LEU A 353 -22.51 -4.74 18.32
C LEU A 353 -23.21 -5.66 19.32
N PRO A 354 -22.47 -6.54 20.01
CA PRO A 354 -23.05 -7.39 21.05
C PRO A 354 -23.48 -6.56 22.27
N GLU A 355 -24.42 -7.09 23.08
CA GLU A 355 -24.99 -6.37 24.23
C GLU A 355 -23.93 -5.93 25.25
N TYR A 356 -22.89 -6.74 25.46
CA TYR A 356 -21.80 -6.43 26.39
C TYR A 356 -20.81 -5.38 25.86
N ALA A 357 -20.94 -4.92 24.60
CA ALA A 357 -20.08 -3.86 24.07
C ALA A 357 -20.34 -2.49 24.73
N ARG A 358 -21.49 -2.34 25.39
CA ARG A 358 -21.89 -1.11 26.07
C ARG A 358 -22.08 -1.37 27.57
N VAL A 359 -21.28 -0.69 28.38
CA VAL A 359 -21.49 -0.64 29.84
C VAL A 359 -22.38 0.55 30.21
N ILE A 360 -22.35 1.62 29.39
CA ILE A 360 -23.10 2.86 29.58
C ILE A 360 -23.71 3.22 28.22
N ASP A 361 -25.02 3.43 28.19
CA ASP A 361 -25.77 3.68 26.95
C ASP A 361 -25.91 5.18 26.60
N ASP A 362 -25.39 6.10 27.42
CA ASP A 362 -25.49 7.56 27.20
C ASP A 362 -24.99 7.99 25.82
N GLY A 363 -23.90 7.35 25.34
CA GLY A 363 -23.32 7.61 24.02
C GLY A 363 -24.30 7.29 22.90
N ILE A 364 -24.92 6.12 22.94
CA ILE A 364 -25.88 5.69 21.93
C ILE A 364 -27.19 6.47 22.03
N TYR A 365 -27.70 6.77 23.23
CA TYR A 365 -28.89 7.60 23.40
C TYR A 365 -28.69 9.00 22.85
N ARG A 366 -27.51 9.60 23.06
CA ARG A 366 -27.16 10.89 22.46
C ARG A 366 -27.17 10.83 20.93
N ALA A 367 -26.60 9.79 20.33
CA ALA A 367 -26.61 9.62 18.88
C ALA A 367 -28.05 9.47 18.34
N ILE A 368 -28.89 8.68 19.02
CA ILE A 368 -30.32 8.51 18.67
C ILE A 368 -31.04 9.85 18.77
N ASP A 369 -30.91 10.59 19.88
CA ASP A 369 -31.57 11.88 20.07
C ASP A 369 -31.20 12.89 18.96
N ILE A 370 -29.92 12.98 18.59
CA ILE A 370 -29.45 13.82 17.48
C ILE A 370 -30.09 13.37 16.15
N TYR A 371 -30.04 12.07 15.85
CA TYR A 371 -30.59 11.51 14.61
C TYR A 371 -32.08 11.78 14.48
N LEU A 372 -32.81 11.54 15.57
CA LEU A 372 -34.24 11.79 15.70
C LEU A 372 -34.57 13.27 15.52
N LYS A 373 -33.82 14.18 16.15
CA LYS A 373 -34.03 15.64 15.97
C LYS A 373 -33.88 16.10 14.53
N VAL A 374 -32.92 15.58 13.78
CA VAL A 374 -32.70 15.99 12.39
C VAL A 374 -33.69 15.32 11.45
N ASN A 375 -33.89 14.00 11.59
CA ASN A 375 -34.68 13.22 10.64
C ASN A 375 -36.19 13.21 10.94
N ILE A 376 -36.63 13.36 12.20
CA ILE A 376 -38.07 13.48 12.52
C ILE A 376 -38.60 14.86 12.14
N THR A 377 -37.80 15.91 12.25
CA THR A 377 -38.21 17.25 11.80
C THR A 377 -38.45 17.28 10.28
N LEU A 378 -37.80 16.39 9.52
CA LEU A 378 -38.09 16.09 8.11
C LEU A 378 -39.25 15.09 7.91
N SER A 379 -39.47 14.18 8.86
CA SER A 379 -40.48 13.09 8.81
C SER A 379 -41.88 13.44 9.34
N ILE A 380 -42.23 14.72 9.57
CA ILE A 380 -43.63 15.12 9.82
C ILE A 380 -44.58 14.71 8.66
N THR A 381 -44.05 14.16 7.55
CA THR A 381 -44.84 13.56 6.46
C THR A 381 -45.04 12.03 6.48
N TYR A 382 -44.39 11.21 7.33
CA TYR A 382 -44.65 9.75 7.35
C TYR A 382 -44.55 9.08 8.75
N ASN A 383 -45.68 9.01 9.44
CA ASN A 383 -45.89 8.26 10.69
C ASN A 383 -45.96 6.74 10.46
N ARG A 384 -44.83 6.04 10.47
CA ARG A 384 -44.77 4.56 10.63
C ARG A 384 -43.46 4.00 11.22
N GLN A 385 -42.40 4.80 11.37
CA GLN A 385 -41.11 4.33 11.87
C GLN A 385 -40.96 4.39 13.40
N PHE A 386 -41.84 5.14 14.09
CA PHE A 386 -41.83 5.26 15.56
C PHE A 386 -42.21 3.96 16.28
N GLU A 387 -43.13 3.16 15.71
CA GLU A 387 -43.63 1.92 16.32
C GLU A 387 -42.56 0.82 16.43
N PHE A 388 -41.48 0.88 15.65
CA PHE A 388 -40.41 -0.12 15.68
C PHE A 388 -39.40 0.12 16.82
N PHE A 389 -39.14 1.38 17.15
CA PHE A 389 -38.24 1.75 18.24
C PHE A 389 -38.91 1.71 19.61
N GLN A 390 -40.22 1.91 19.66
CA GLN A 390 -40.96 2.08 20.91
C GLN A 390 -40.79 0.91 21.89
N PRO A 391 -40.77 -0.37 21.48
CA PRO A 391 -40.59 -1.48 22.41
C PRO A 391 -39.15 -1.56 22.95
N LYS A 392 -38.13 -1.35 22.11
CA LYS A 392 -36.70 -1.46 22.50
C LYS A 392 -36.23 -0.24 23.30
N ILE A 393 -36.68 0.97 22.94
CA ILE A 393 -36.42 2.20 23.70
C ILE A 393 -37.16 2.17 25.04
N ASN A 394 -38.42 1.71 25.09
CA ASN A 394 -39.13 1.59 26.37
C ASN A 394 -38.53 0.51 27.28
N LEU A 395 -38.01 -0.59 26.72
CA LEU A 395 -37.32 -1.62 27.51
C LEU A 395 -36.00 -1.10 28.08
N ALA A 396 -35.24 -0.34 27.29
CA ALA A 396 -33.97 0.23 27.73
C ALA A 396 -34.14 1.39 28.74
N ILE A 397 -35.20 2.22 28.60
CA ILE A 397 -35.62 3.21 29.62
C ILE A 397 -36.13 2.55 30.91
N GLN A 398 -36.73 1.35 30.83
CA GLN A 398 -37.20 0.62 32.02
C GLN A 398 -36.08 -0.10 32.77
N ILE A 399 -35.01 -0.51 32.10
CA ILE A 399 -33.90 -1.26 32.71
C ILE A 399 -32.83 -0.31 33.29
N HIS A 400 -32.57 0.82 32.63
CA HIS A 400 -31.63 1.84 33.11
C HIS A 400 -32.25 3.25 32.96
N PRO A 401 -32.95 3.77 33.99
CA PRO A 401 -33.41 5.15 33.94
C PRO A 401 -32.18 6.08 33.86
N PRO A 402 -32.23 7.14 33.03
CA PRO A 402 -31.14 8.12 32.99
C PRO A 402 -30.93 8.67 34.40
N SER A 403 -29.70 8.60 34.90
CA SER A 403 -29.32 9.28 36.13
C SER A 403 -29.49 10.78 35.90
N ASP A 404 -30.40 11.40 36.65
CA ASP A 404 -30.71 12.82 36.58
C ASP A 404 -29.43 13.69 36.63
N ILE A 405 -29.26 14.56 35.63
CA ILE A 405 -28.46 15.80 35.70
C ILE A 405 -29.42 16.98 35.63
#